data_AF-A0A9W7D0J3-F1
#
_entry.id   AF-A0A9W7D0J3-F1
#
_cell.length_a   1.000
_cell.length_b   1.000
_cell.length_c   1.000
_cell.angle_alpha   90.00
_cell.angle_beta   90.00
_cell.angle_gamma   90.00
#
_symmetry.space_group_name_H-M   'P 1'
#
loop_
_entity.id
_entity.type
_entity.pdbx_description
1 polymer ?
#
loop_
_entity_poly.entity_id
_entity_poly.type
_entity_poly.pdbx_seq_one_letter_code
_entity_poly.pdbx_strand_id
1 'polypeptide(L)'
;MDGYRFRDLVVLVWSMSPEHDVILGNRGLSRTNQILIDFKAKAKRNDYDEIYRVKITPAQPVTEEPQEIVPLLDEFADMFPDALPDGLTPHRRVEFELNMKPDAMPNTRIHFRLSKTEQDGLGLFVEDMLKKG
;
A
#
# COMPACT_ATOMS: atom_id res chain seq x y z
N MET A 1 -18.10 -31.12 12.02
CA MET A 1 -18.10 -29.67 12.27
C MET A 1 -17.94 -29.01 10.92
N ASP A 2 -19.05 -28.52 10.38
CA ASP A 2 -19.09 -27.86 9.08
C ASP A 2 -18.36 -26.52 9.19
N GLY A 3 -17.29 -26.37 8.41
CA GLY A 3 -16.50 -25.15 8.41
C GLY A 3 -17.24 -24.05 7.66
N TYR A 4 -17.58 -22.97 8.35
CA TYR A 4 -18.09 -21.76 7.70
C TYR A 4 -16.97 -21.10 6.88
N ARG A 5 -17.20 -20.93 5.58
CA ARG A 5 -16.29 -20.23 4.66
C ARG A 5 -16.93 -18.90 4.26
N PHE A 6 -16.44 -17.81 4.84
CA PHE A 6 -16.78 -16.46 4.38
C PHE A 6 -16.02 -16.20 3.08
N ARG A 7 -16.75 -15.95 1.97
CA ARG A 7 -16.14 -15.75 0.65
C ARG A 7 -15.49 -14.38 0.51
N ASP A 8 -15.99 -13.37 1.23
CA ASP A 8 -15.54 -11.98 1.14
C ASP A 8 -15.23 -11.42 2.53
N LEU A 9 -14.00 -11.63 3.01
CA LEU A 9 -13.55 -11.01 4.27
C LEU A 9 -12.82 -9.70 3.95
N VAL A 10 -13.57 -8.63 3.75
CA VAL A 10 -13.03 -7.27 3.89
C VAL A 10 -12.79 -7.07 5.38
N VAL A 11 -11.54 -6.91 5.80
CA VAL A 11 -11.18 -6.65 7.21
C VAL A 11 -11.57 -5.21 7.55
N LEU A 12 -12.88 -4.99 7.76
CA LEU A 12 -13.35 -3.87 8.55
C LEU A 12 -13.03 -4.24 10.00
N VAL A 13 -12.25 -3.39 10.68
CA VAL A 13 -11.92 -3.54 12.11
C VAL A 13 -13.22 -3.77 12.88
N TRP A 14 -13.46 -5.01 13.29
CA TRP A 14 -14.62 -5.38 14.07
C TRP A 14 -14.31 -5.14 15.55
N SER A 15 -15.05 -4.25 16.18
CA SER A 15 -15.14 -4.18 17.63
C SER A 15 -16.07 -5.32 18.07
N MET A 16 -15.52 -6.46 18.48
CA MET A 16 -16.31 -7.51 19.11
C MET A 16 -16.82 -7.04 20.49
N SER A 17 -17.95 -7.62 20.94
CA SER A 17 -18.49 -7.43 22.29
C SER A 17 -17.41 -7.75 23.36
N PRO A 18 -17.36 -7.01 24.50
CA PRO A 18 -16.41 -7.27 25.58
C PRO A 18 -16.44 -8.69 26.17
N GLU A 19 -17.48 -9.45 25.85
CA GLU A 19 -17.69 -10.82 26.32
C GLU A 19 -16.80 -11.86 25.61
N HIS A 20 -16.07 -11.47 24.55
CA HIS A 20 -15.27 -12.39 23.75
C HIS A 20 -13.78 -12.04 23.79
N ASP A 21 -12.96 -13.03 24.12
CA ASP A 21 -11.49 -12.93 24.05
C ASP A 21 -10.97 -13.34 22.66
N VAL A 22 -10.21 -12.47 21.99
CA VAL A 22 -9.56 -12.77 20.70
C VAL A 22 -8.06 -13.00 20.91
N ILE A 23 -7.59 -14.21 20.60
CA ILE A 23 -6.16 -14.55 20.67
C ILE A 23 -5.60 -14.71 19.25
N LEU A 24 -4.84 -13.72 18.79
CA LEU A 24 -4.13 -13.77 17.50
C LEU A 24 -2.86 -14.62 17.65
N GLY A 25 -2.89 -15.84 17.11
CA GLY A 25 -1.77 -16.79 17.20
C GLY A 25 -1.13 -17.10 15.84
N ASN A 26 0.20 -17.05 15.79
CA ASN A 26 1.02 -17.66 14.73
C ASN A 26 1.61 -18.99 15.25
N ARG A 27 1.95 -19.94 14.36
CA ARG A 27 2.44 -21.30 14.70
C ARG A 27 3.64 -21.32 15.66
N GLY A 28 4.44 -20.25 15.74
CA GLY A 28 5.59 -20.12 16.63
C GLY A 28 5.32 -19.57 18.04
N LEU A 29 4.16 -18.96 18.30
CA LEU A 29 3.91 -18.19 19.54
C LEU A 29 3.55 -19.06 20.76
N SER A 30 3.36 -20.37 20.58
CA SER A 30 2.75 -21.20 21.60
C SER A 30 3.66 -21.71 22.71
N ARG A 31 4.97 -21.44 22.64
CA ARG A 31 5.94 -21.88 23.66
C ARG A 31 6.20 -20.84 24.74
N THR A 32 5.94 -19.57 24.46
CA THR A 32 6.33 -18.45 25.35
C THR A 32 5.19 -17.49 25.67
N ASN A 33 4.04 -17.58 24.98
CA ASN A 33 2.92 -16.68 25.23
C ASN A 33 2.00 -17.26 26.32
N GLN A 34 2.02 -16.64 27.51
CA GLN A 34 1.25 -17.08 28.68
C GLN A 34 -0.26 -17.14 28.41
N ILE A 35 -0.81 -16.19 27.64
CA ILE A 35 -2.23 -16.17 27.27
C ILE A 35 -2.61 -17.43 26.49
N LEU A 36 -1.76 -17.85 25.55
CA LEU A 36 -2.01 -19.05 24.75
C LEU A 36 -1.79 -20.34 25.54
N ILE A 37 -0.90 -20.34 26.53
CA ILE A 37 -0.69 -21.46 27.47
C ILE A 37 -1.93 -21.63 28.36
N ASP A 38 -2.42 -20.54 28.94
CA ASP A 38 -3.59 -20.52 29.82
C ASP A 38 -4.86 -20.88 29.05
N PHE A 39 -5.01 -20.35 27.82
CA PHE A 39 -6.09 -20.75 26.92
C PHE A 39 -6.07 -22.25 26.66
N LYS A 40 -4.90 -22.83 26.32
CA LYS A 40 -4.79 -24.28 26.08
C LYS A 40 -5.13 -25.10 27.33
N ALA A 41 -4.76 -24.63 28.53
CA ALA A 41 -5.11 -25.29 29.78
C ALA A 41 -6.62 -25.24 30.04
N LYS A 42 -7.24 -24.06 29.89
CA LYS A 42 -8.69 -23.86 30.02
C LYS A 42 -9.49 -24.66 28.99
N ALA A 43 -9.05 -24.68 27.74
CA ALA A 43 -9.69 -25.47 26.68
C ALA A 43 -9.64 -26.98 26.96
N LYS A 44 -8.54 -27.49 27.54
CA LYS A 44 -8.44 -28.91 27.96
C LYS A 44 -9.36 -29.26 29.13
N ARG A 45 -9.67 -28.29 29.99
CA ARG A 45 -10.61 -28.45 31.10
C ARG A 45 -12.07 -28.26 30.68
N ASN A 46 -12.31 -27.93 29.40
CA ASN A 46 -13.62 -27.60 28.87
C ASN A 46 -14.25 -26.38 29.56
N ASP A 47 -13.42 -25.39 29.92
CA ASP A 47 -13.84 -24.14 30.60
C ASP A 47 -14.54 -23.14 29.63
N TYR A 48 -14.73 -23.49 28.36
CA TYR A 48 -15.36 -22.66 27.35
C TYR A 48 -16.59 -23.37 26.77
N ASP A 49 -17.69 -22.64 26.62
CA ASP A 49 -18.90 -23.15 25.98
C ASP A 49 -18.70 -23.36 24.47
N GLU A 50 -18.00 -22.43 23.80
CA GLU A 50 -17.73 -22.48 22.36
C GLU A 50 -16.32 -21.99 22.02
N ILE A 51 -15.66 -22.65 21.07
CA ILE A 51 -14.32 -22.26 20.57
C ILE A 51 -14.34 -22.23 19.04
N TYR A 52 -13.97 -21.08 18.48
CA TYR A 52 -13.91 -20.87 17.03
C TYR A 52 -12.46 -20.74 16.55
N ARG A 53 -12.14 -21.37 15.40
CA ARG A 53 -10.86 -21.22 14.73
C ARG A 53 -11.02 -20.43 13.43
N VAL A 54 -10.54 -19.20 13.42
CA VAL A 54 -10.53 -18.36 12.21
C VAL A 54 -9.20 -18.53 11.49
N LYS A 55 -9.24 -18.92 10.21
CA LYS A 55 -8.06 -18.91 9.33
C LYS A 55 -8.17 -17.73 8.40
N ILE A 56 -7.33 -16.71 8.61
CA ILE A 56 -7.18 -15.61 7.66
C ILE A 56 -6.37 -16.14 6.49
N THR A 57 -6.98 -16.18 5.31
CA THR A 57 -6.28 -16.44 4.05
C THR A 57 -6.31 -15.13 3.28
N PRO A 58 -5.19 -14.64 2.72
CA PRO A 58 -5.25 -13.48 1.85
C PRO A 58 -6.27 -13.77 0.75
N ALA A 59 -7.18 -12.83 0.52
CA ALA A 59 -8.08 -12.92 -0.62
C ALA A 59 -7.24 -13.18 -1.87
N GLN A 60 -7.69 -14.12 -2.71
CA GLN A 60 -7.10 -14.21 -4.04
C GLN A 60 -7.26 -12.82 -4.68
N PRO A 61 -6.21 -12.24 -5.27
CA PRO A 61 -6.39 -11.02 -6.04
C PRO A 61 -7.52 -11.30 -7.03
N VAL A 62 -8.54 -10.45 -7.03
CA VAL A 62 -9.60 -10.52 -8.02
C VAL A 62 -8.92 -10.24 -9.36
N THR A 63 -8.62 -11.32 -10.09
CA THR A 63 -7.86 -11.25 -11.36
C THR A 63 -8.73 -10.71 -12.51
N GLU A 64 -10.05 -10.74 -12.35
CA GLU A 64 -10.99 -10.34 -13.39
C GLU A 64 -11.61 -8.99 -13.04
N GLU A 65 -11.28 -7.99 -13.86
CA GLU A 65 -11.94 -6.69 -13.85
C GLU A 65 -13.43 -6.90 -14.17
N PRO A 66 -14.36 -6.23 -13.44
CA PRO A 66 -15.78 -6.32 -13.75
C PRO A 66 -16.03 -5.96 -15.23
N GLN A 67 -16.80 -6.79 -15.94
CA GLN A 67 -17.06 -6.60 -17.39
C GLN A 67 -17.66 -5.23 -17.72
N GLU A 68 -18.33 -4.59 -16.76
CA GLU A 68 -18.89 -3.24 -16.89
C GLU A 68 -17.82 -2.14 -16.94
N ILE A 69 -16.63 -2.39 -16.37
CA ILE A 69 -15.54 -1.40 -16.24
C ILE A 69 -14.51 -1.55 -17.36
N VAL A 70 -14.34 -2.76 -17.91
CA VAL A 70 -13.45 -3.03 -19.06
C VAL A 70 -13.60 -2.00 -20.19
N PRO A 71 -14.81 -1.66 -20.71
CA PRO A 71 -14.93 -0.67 -21.78
C PRO A 71 -14.51 0.74 -21.35
N LEU A 72 -14.65 1.10 -20.07
CA LEU A 72 -14.19 2.39 -19.54
C LEU A 72 -12.66 2.43 -19.43
N LEU A 73 -12.03 1.33 -19.03
CA LEU A 73 -10.57 1.23 -18.96
C LEU A 73 -9.95 1.33 -20.36
N ASP A 74 -10.57 0.69 -21.36
CA ASP A 74 -10.17 0.82 -22.76
C ASP A 74 -10.37 2.25 -23.28
N GLU A 75 -11.47 2.92 -22.93
CA GLU A 75 -11.76 4.30 -23.33
C GLU A 75 -10.75 5.31 -22.77
N PHE A 76 -10.31 5.11 -21.52
CA PHE A 76 -9.40 6.01 -20.79
C PHE A 76 -8.00 5.43 -20.59
N ALA A 77 -7.58 4.50 -21.44
CA ALA A 77 -6.26 3.84 -21.34
C ALA A 77 -5.10 4.87 -21.43
N ASP A 78 -5.30 5.97 -22.14
CA ASP A 78 -4.35 7.07 -22.28
C ASP A 78 -4.20 7.94 -21.00
N MET A 79 -5.16 7.86 -20.07
CA MET A 79 -5.07 8.56 -18.78
C MET A 79 -4.14 7.88 -17.78
N PHE A 80 -3.90 6.58 -17.95
CA PHE A 80 -3.09 5.76 -17.04
C PHE A 80 -1.97 5.01 -17.76
N PRO A 81 -1.10 5.71 -18.51
CA PRO A 81 0.02 5.04 -19.17
C PRO A 81 1.06 4.58 -18.14
N ASP A 82 1.77 3.50 -18.43
CA ASP A 82 2.86 2.99 -17.59
C ASP A 82 3.97 4.03 -17.35
N ALA A 83 4.16 4.94 -18.31
CA ALA A 83 5.07 6.07 -18.23
C ALA A 83 4.42 7.31 -18.86
N LEU A 84 4.74 8.49 -18.32
CA LEU A 84 4.27 9.75 -18.89
C LEU A 84 4.80 9.94 -20.31
N PRO A 85 3.98 10.44 -21.25
CA PRO A 85 4.44 10.72 -22.61
C PRO A 85 5.50 11.82 -22.60
N ASP A 86 6.43 11.73 -23.55
CA ASP A 86 7.42 12.77 -23.76
C ASP A 86 6.74 14.06 -24.27
N GLY A 87 7.17 15.20 -23.73
CA GLY A 87 6.69 16.52 -24.09
C GLY A 87 6.03 17.25 -22.92
N LEU A 88 6.00 18.57 -23.04
CA LEU A 88 5.31 19.42 -22.07
C LEU A 88 3.82 19.11 -22.06
N THR A 89 3.24 19.08 -20.87
CA THR A 89 1.81 18.93 -20.72
C THR A 89 1.08 20.06 -21.47
N PRO A 90 -0.10 19.80 -22.06
CA PRO A 90 -0.89 20.83 -22.73
C PRO A 90 -1.09 22.06 -21.84
N HIS A 91 -1.22 23.25 -22.47
CA HIS A 91 -1.43 24.50 -21.74
C HIS A 91 -2.61 24.37 -20.78
N ARG A 92 -2.36 24.66 -19.50
CA ARG A 92 -3.37 24.62 -18.45
C ARG A 92 -3.84 26.03 -18.16
N ARG A 93 -5.12 26.16 -17.81
CA ARG A 93 -5.71 27.46 -17.43
C ARG A 93 -5.06 28.09 -16.18
N VAL A 94 -4.39 27.28 -15.37
CA VAL A 94 -3.70 27.72 -14.15
C VAL A 94 -2.20 27.53 -14.33
N GLU A 95 -1.46 28.64 -14.21
CA GLU A 95 0.00 28.65 -14.17
C GLU A 95 0.45 28.83 -12.71
N PHE A 96 1.55 28.17 -12.34
CA PHE A 96 2.09 28.29 -11.00
C PHE A 96 3.08 29.45 -10.94
N GLU A 97 2.71 30.50 -10.20
CA GLU A 97 3.59 31.65 -9.97
C GLU A 97 4.40 31.48 -8.69
N LEU A 98 5.72 31.60 -8.80
CA LEU A 98 6.64 31.59 -7.68
C LEU A 98 6.71 33.00 -7.04
N ASN A 99 5.88 33.23 -6.04
CA ASN A 99 5.91 34.46 -5.24
C ASN A 99 7.04 34.41 -4.21
N MET A 100 8.08 35.22 -4.41
CA MET A 100 9.17 35.37 -3.45
C MET A 100 8.85 36.40 -2.36
N LYS A 101 9.50 36.27 -1.19
CA LYS A 101 9.46 37.33 -0.19
C LYS A 101 10.20 38.57 -0.71
N PRO A 102 9.81 39.80 -0.32
CA PRO A 102 10.42 41.03 -0.82
C PRO A 102 11.93 41.15 -0.56
N ASP A 103 12.43 40.48 0.48
CA ASP A 103 13.82 40.46 0.92
C ASP A 103 14.61 39.23 0.41
N ALA A 104 13.97 38.37 -0.39
CA ALA A 104 14.61 37.17 -0.90
C ALA A 104 15.71 37.52 -1.91
N MET A 105 16.91 37.00 -1.66
CA MET A 105 18.04 37.10 -2.60
C MET A 105 18.28 35.76 -3.30
N PRO A 106 18.64 35.76 -4.60
CA PRO A 106 19.01 34.54 -5.30
C PRO A 106 20.18 33.83 -4.63
N ASN A 107 20.08 32.51 -4.50
CA ASN A 107 21.15 31.70 -3.93
C ASN A 107 22.13 31.25 -5.02
N THR A 108 23.34 31.83 -5.04
CA THR A 108 24.42 31.43 -5.94
C THR A 108 25.48 30.64 -5.19
N ARG A 109 25.29 29.32 -5.05
CA ARG A 109 26.28 28.41 -4.47
C ARG A 109 27.05 27.69 -5.57
N ILE A 110 28.31 27.38 -5.28
CA ILE A 110 29.13 26.52 -6.14
C ILE A 110 28.48 25.13 -6.19
N HIS A 111 28.54 24.49 -7.35
CA HIS A 111 28.05 23.13 -7.53
C HIS A 111 28.79 22.14 -6.61
N PHE A 112 28.07 21.13 -6.15
CA PHE A 112 28.70 20.04 -5.40
C PHE A 112 29.70 19.29 -6.28
N ARG A 113 30.80 18.83 -5.67
CA ARG A 113 31.75 17.97 -6.37
C ARG A 113 31.15 16.57 -6.46
N LEU A 114 30.99 16.10 -7.69
CA LEU A 114 30.50 14.76 -7.99
C LEU A 114 31.66 13.87 -8.46
N SER A 115 31.67 12.61 -8.05
CA SER A 115 32.53 11.57 -8.61
C SER A 115 32.17 11.30 -10.08
N LYS A 116 33.04 10.62 -10.83
CA LYS A 116 32.79 10.31 -12.24
C LYS A 116 31.48 9.52 -12.44
N THR A 117 31.21 8.54 -11.60
CA THR A 117 29.98 7.73 -11.63
C THR A 117 28.72 8.57 -11.39
N GLU A 118 28.75 9.50 -10.44
CA GLU A 118 27.61 10.38 -10.16
C GLU A 118 27.38 11.38 -11.29
N GLN A 119 28.45 11.91 -11.90
CA GLN A 119 28.34 12.78 -13.07
C GLN A 119 27.70 12.07 -14.26
N ASP A 120 28.13 10.82 -14.52
CA ASP A 120 27.58 10.03 -15.63
C ASP A 120 26.10 9.70 -15.37
N GLY A 121 25.75 9.34 -14.13
CA GLY A 121 24.35 9.12 -13.73
C GLY A 121 23.48 10.37 -13.85
N LEU A 122 23.99 11.53 -13.45
CA LEU A 122 23.31 12.81 -13.62
C LEU A 122 23.13 13.15 -15.11
N GLY A 123 24.12 12.86 -15.95
CA GLY A 123 24.03 13.06 -17.39
C GLY A 123 22.86 12.30 -18.01
N LEU A 124 22.74 11.00 -17.70
CA LEU A 124 21.62 10.18 -18.16
C LEU A 124 20.26 10.72 -17.71
N PHE A 125 20.17 11.19 -16.46
CA PHE A 125 18.94 11.78 -15.94
C PHE A 125 18.56 13.08 -16.65
N VAL A 126 19.54 13.96 -16.89
CA VAL A 126 19.32 15.22 -17.61
C VAL A 126 18.91 14.97 -19.06
N GLU A 127 19.55 14.01 -19.74
CA GLU A 127 19.17 13.61 -21.10
C GLU A 127 17.73 13.08 -21.18
N ASP A 128 17.31 12.28 -20.20
CA ASP A 128 15.92 11.81 -20.09
C ASP A 128 14.94 12.96 -19.83
N MET A 129 15.29 13.90 -18.94
CA MET A 129 14.45 15.06 -18.64
C MET A 129 14.29 16.00 -19.84
N LEU A 130 15.34 16.20 -20.63
CA LEU A 130 15.29 17.01 -21.84
C LEU A 130 14.39 16.40 -22.93
N LYS A 131 14.29 15.07 -23.01
CA LYS A 131 13.34 14.41 -23.92
C LYS A 131 11.90 14.62 -23.47
N LYS A 132 11.67 14.57 -22.15
CA LYS A 132 10.35 14.75 -21.54
C LYS A 132 9.83 16.18 -21.59
N GLY A 133 10.71 17.18 -21.66
CA GLY A 133 10.31 18.60 -21.77
C GLY A 133 10.05 19.25 -20.42
#